data_AF-A0A9Q1F2Q2-F1
#
_entry.id   AF-A0A9Q1F2Q2-F1
#
_cell.length_a   1.000
_cell.length_b   1.000
_cell.length_c   1.000
_cell.angle_alpha   90.00
_cell.angle_beta   90.00
_cell.angle_gamma   90.00
#
_symmetry.space_group_name_H-M   'P 1'
#
loop_
_entity.id
_entity.type
_entity.pdbx_description
1 polymer ?
#
loop_
_entity_poly.entity_id
_entity_poly.type
_entity_poly.pdbx_seq_one_letter_code
_entity_poly.pdbx_strand_id
1 'polypeptide(L)'
;MCEEELNFCQQILDCQREKMQSGCAVLGKNMPLAAGSLMWAQELRARILTSRSSLNHLLHIPLGSSEVIQVLKQCEGLLEALDQHDEVVYSSWTLGLEQRCHTHLQEPLLTIHQDTGLFQLNFNPTLTSVLREVKYLDMLKHQNIPRAALDLYSRKETLYMYTRTLSLITQWCNRLQSSMLDVELRLVEKDMERVRLQLRPALESLTWAQDSLWDYITETRDLAHSVDSRVQRSKLNVEAIQQLMRGFSQMAFVTRKSGRGGSLLDVSDTEESVCGKYALITATGEKIHQLVQENQTLLGADPGSGQWIAYTQYVDGIVLQGFVSATRCSLQYVMENMDPALKISPLFEVQLVLSGSDMSFRPPLDMTKKDNFYDMIDKMVGRIFKMASFMQRVARHNGRETYQPDIDQMSEPAELAQIIRSRARCAIAQAKEFQSSFSSYRYLWMDDRAEFMRQFLLYGHVLSTEEAELYADYELTMNPPKLVNFKEQVAE
;
A
#
# COMPACT_ATOMS: atom_id res chain seq x y z
N MET A 1 57.79 38.89 8.66
CA MET A 1 56.36 38.87 9.06
C MET A 1 55.43 39.47 8.02
N CYS A 2 55.41 40.79 7.78
CA CYS A 2 54.51 41.35 6.75
C CYS A 2 54.89 40.95 5.31
N GLU A 3 56.18 40.89 4.99
CA GLU A 3 56.66 40.39 3.70
C GLU A 3 56.35 38.89 3.50
N GLU A 4 56.43 38.09 4.58
CA GLU A 4 56.04 36.66 4.55
C GLU A 4 54.53 36.48 4.34
N GLU A 5 53.70 37.33 4.97
CA GLU A 5 52.25 37.35 4.75
C GLU A 5 51.88 37.76 3.32
N LEU A 6 52.62 38.70 2.71
CA LEU A 6 52.41 39.10 1.31
C LEU A 6 52.84 38.00 0.34
N ASN A 7 53.98 37.35 0.58
CA ASN A 7 54.42 36.19 -0.19
C ASN A 7 53.42 35.03 -0.09
N PHE A 8 52.82 34.83 1.09
CA PHE A 8 51.75 33.85 1.28
C PHE A 8 50.48 34.24 0.50
N CYS A 9 50.09 35.52 0.51
CA CYS A 9 48.95 36.00 -0.30
C CYS A 9 49.20 35.83 -1.82
N GLN A 10 50.43 36.06 -2.28
CA GLN A 10 50.83 35.82 -3.67
C GLN A 10 50.75 34.33 -4.03
N GLN A 11 51.24 33.43 -3.18
CA GLN A 11 51.13 31.98 -3.39
C GLN A 11 49.68 31.50 -3.44
N ILE A 12 48.80 32.07 -2.61
CA ILE A 12 47.36 31.77 -2.65
C ILE A 12 46.76 32.25 -3.99
N LEU A 13 47.14 33.42 -4.50
CA LEU A 13 46.71 33.93 -5.80
C LEU A 13 47.11 33.02 -6.96
N ASP A 14 48.38 32.62 -7.00
CA ASP A 14 48.91 31.80 -8.08
C ASP A 14 48.28 30.40 -8.04
N CYS A 15 48.13 29.81 -6.85
CA CYS A 15 47.45 28.53 -6.67
C CYS A 15 45.97 28.58 -7.11
N GLN A 16 45.27 29.69 -6.86
CA GLN A 16 43.88 29.85 -7.30
C GLN A 16 43.75 30.05 -8.81
N ARG A 17 44.67 30.79 -9.43
CA ARG A 17 44.71 30.92 -10.90
C ARG A 17 44.92 29.57 -11.59
N GLU A 18 45.85 28.74 -11.08
CA GLU A 18 46.07 27.37 -11.58
C GLU A 18 44.83 26.47 -11.38
N LYS A 19 44.16 26.60 -10.23
CA LYS A 19 42.94 25.84 -9.93
C LYS A 19 41.73 26.25 -10.76
N MET A 20 41.62 27.51 -11.16
CA MET A 20 40.59 27.96 -12.10
C MET A 20 40.83 27.44 -13.51
N GLN A 21 42.09 27.39 -13.96
CA GLN A 21 42.45 26.85 -15.27
C GLN A 21 42.20 25.33 -15.37
N SER A 22 42.28 24.62 -14.24
CA SER A 22 41.99 23.19 -14.14
C SER A 22 40.53 22.85 -13.83
N GLY A 23 39.64 23.85 -13.71
CA GLY A 23 38.20 23.66 -13.45
C GLY A 23 37.83 23.34 -12.00
N CYS A 24 38.79 23.40 -11.07
CA CYS A 24 38.64 23.08 -9.65
C CYS A 24 38.74 24.33 -8.76
N ALA A 25 38.01 25.39 -9.10
CA ALA A 25 38.01 26.64 -8.34
C ALA A 25 37.56 26.39 -6.88
N VAL A 26 38.39 26.77 -5.90
CA VAL A 26 38.04 26.64 -4.48
C VAL A 26 37.21 27.86 -4.08
N LEU A 27 35.90 27.73 -4.23
CA LEU A 27 34.91 28.76 -3.92
C LEU A 27 34.16 28.44 -2.63
N GLY A 28 33.52 29.46 -2.03
CA GLY A 28 32.60 29.27 -0.90
C GLY A 28 31.48 28.28 -1.26
N LYS A 29 31.01 27.51 -0.27
CA LYS A 29 29.94 26.51 -0.48
C LYS A 29 28.71 27.17 -1.12
N ASN A 30 28.21 26.59 -2.21
CA ASN A 30 27.04 27.05 -2.98
C ASN A 30 27.20 28.42 -3.69
N MET A 31 28.42 28.96 -3.80
CA MET A 31 28.68 30.18 -4.58
C MET A 31 28.77 29.85 -6.08
N PRO A 32 28.25 30.73 -6.96
CA PRO A 32 28.44 30.60 -8.39
C PRO A 32 29.86 31.04 -8.79
N LEU A 33 30.30 30.67 -10.00
CA LEU A 33 31.71 30.72 -10.41
C LEU A 33 32.24 32.17 -10.48
N ALA A 34 31.55 33.08 -11.15
CA ALA A 34 32.05 34.45 -11.34
C ALA A 34 31.96 35.24 -10.02
N ALA A 35 30.80 35.29 -9.38
CA ALA A 35 30.63 36.04 -8.14
C ALA A 35 31.44 35.45 -6.98
N GLY A 36 31.57 34.11 -6.88
CA GLY A 36 32.41 33.47 -5.87
C GLY A 36 33.89 33.82 -6.01
N SER A 37 34.38 33.92 -7.26
CA SER A 37 35.76 34.32 -7.56
C SER A 37 36.02 35.77 -7.17
N LEU A 38 35.09 36.67 -7.49
CA LEU A 38 35.15 38.09 -7.11
C LEU A 38 35.06 38.27 -5.59
N MET A 39 34.23 37.50 -4.89
CA MET A 39 34.19 37.49 -3.42
C MET A 39 35.53 37.08 -2.83
N TRP A 40 36.09 35.97 -3.33
CA TRP A 40 37.38 35.49 -2.85
C TRP A 40 38.49 36.54 -3.08
N ALA A 41 38.49 37.20 -4.23
CA ALA A 41 39.42 38.28 -4.54
C ALA A 41 39.23 39.48 -3.60
N GLN A 42 37.99 39.84 -3.24
CA GLN A 42 37.70 40.89 -2.24
C GLN A 42 38.18 40.53 -0.83
N GLU A 43 37.99 39.29 -0.38
CA GLU A 43 38.50 38.83 0.92
C GLU A 43 40.03 38.88 0.99
N LEU A 44 40.72 38.51 -0.10
CA LEU A 44 42.17 38.61 -0.17
C LEU A 44 42.64 40.07 -0.19
N ARG A 45 41.93 40.95 -0.91
CA ARG A 45 42.18 42.41 -0.85
C ARG A 45 42.02 42.94 0.56
N ALA A 46 40.97 42.56 1.28
CA ALA A 46 40.75 43.00 2.66
C ALA A 46 41.90 42.56 3.59
N ARG A 47 42.43 41.34 3.40
CA ARG A 47 43.60 40.85 4.15
C ARG A 47 44.87 41.67 3.86
N ILE A 48 45.14 41.96 2.59
CA ILE A 48 46.29 42.78 2.16
C ILE A 48 46.15 44.24 2.65
N LEU A 49 44.95 44.81 2.61
CA LEU A 49 44.69 46.15 3.12
C LEU A 49 44.81 46.21 4.65
N THR A 50 44.40 45.16 5.36
CA THR A 50 44.58 45.06 6.80
C THR A 50 46.06 45.03 7.15
N SER A 51 46.88 44.20 6.49
CA SER A 51 48.33 44.16 6.73
C SER A 51 49.02 45.48 6.37
N ARG A 52 48.61 46.14 5.28
CA ARG A 52 49.04 47.50 4.91
C ARG A 52 48.70 48.53 6.01
N SER A 53 47.49 48.49 6.53
CA SER A 53 47.07 49.40 7.60
C SER A 53 47.85 49.16 8.89
N SER A 54 48.08 47.90 9.26
CA SER A 54 48.90 47.52 10.42
C SER A 54 50.34 47.99 10.28
N LEU A 55 50.92 47.90 9.07
CA LEU A 55 52.25 48.44 8.76
C LEU A 55 52.32 49.97 8.95
N ASN A 56 51.29 50.69 8.51
CA ASN A 56 51.21 52.15 8.67
C ASN A 56 51.00 52.58 10.13
N HIS A 57 50.43 51.72 10.98
CA HIS A 57 50.21 51.99 12.40
C HIS A 57 51.42 51.66 13.31
N LEU A 58 52.45 50.98 12.79
CA LEU A 58 53.70 50.73 13.52
C LEU A 58 54.54 52.01 13.59
N LEU A 59 54.23 52.85 14.58
CA LEU A 59 54.81 54.18 14.86
C LEU A 59 56.35 54.25 15.06
N HIS A 60 57.09 53.14 14.95
CA HIS A 60 58.54 53.10 15.19
C HIS A 60 59.41 52.75 13.97
N ILE A 61 58.82 52.57 12.78
CA ILE A 61 59.59 52.32 11.56
C ILE A 61 59.65 53.62 10.74
N PRO A 62 60.84 54.15 10.39
CA PRO A 62 60.91 55.30 9.51
C PRO A 62 60.32 54.92 8.15
N LEU A 63 59.20 55.56 7.77
CA LEU A 63 58.47 55.38 6.50
C LEU A 63 59.32 55.57 5.22
N GLY A 64 60.60 55.92 5.36
CA GLY A 64 61.58 56.07 4.28
C GLY A 64 62.68 55.01 4.23
N SER A 65 62.60 53.90 4.98
CA SER A 65 63.55 52.79 4.80
C SER A 65 63.29 52.04 3.50
N SER A 66 64.35 51.55 2.84
CA SER A 66 64.24 50.84 1.56
C SER A 66 63.34 49.61 1.65
N GLU A 67 63.32 48.94 2.80
CA GLU A 67 62.51 47.74 3.00
C GLU A 67 61.00 48.04 3.06
N VAL A 68 60.59 49.14 3.70
CA VAL A 68 59.16 49.53 3.79
C VAL A 68 58.60 49.95 2.44
N ILE A 69 59.40 50.68 1.65
CA ILE A 69 59.01 51.09 0.29
C ILE A 69 58.87 49.86 -0.62
N GLN A 70 59.74 48.87 -0.46
CA GLN A 70 59.68 47.63 -1.22
C GLN A 70 58.43 46.80 -0.87
N VAL A 71 58.09 46.70 0.41
CA VAL A 71 56.87 46.02 0.88
C VAL A 71 55.60 46.74 0.41
N LEU A 72 55.57 48.07 0.41
CA LEU A 72 54.43 48.84 -0.13
C LEU A 72 54.26 48.67 -1.64
N LYS A 73 55.35 48.64 -2.41
CA LYS A 73 55.32 48.33 -3.85
C LYS A 73 54.83 46.91 -4.13
N GLN A 74 55.22 45.94 -3.30
CA GLN A 74 54.70 44.57 -3.40
C GLN A 74 53.19 44.51 -3.11
N CYS A 75 52.69 45.24 -2.10
CA CYS A 75 51.26 45.37 -1.85
C CYS A 75 50.51 45.96 -3.06
N GLU A 76 51.05 47.01 -3.67
CA GLU A 76 50.43 47.65 -4.83
C GLU A 76 50.42 46.73 -6.06
N GLY A 77 51.53 46.02 -6.35
CA GLY A 77 51.57 45.02 -7.42
C GLY A 77 50.61 43.85 -7.20
N LEU A 78 50.44 43.40 -5.95
CA LEU A 78 49.45 42.38 -5.57
C LEU A 78 48.00 42.85 -5.76
N LEU A 79 47.71 44.11 -5.42
CA LEU A 79 46.40 44.72 -5.65
C LEU A 79 46.10 44.88 -7.14
N GLU A 80 47.07 45.32 -7.94
CA GLU A 80 46.94 45.38 -9.41
C GLU A 80 46.72 44.00 -10.03
N ALA A 81 47.42 42.97 -9.53
CA ALA A 81 47.23 41.59 -9.97
C ALA A 81 45.83 41.04 -9.62
N LEU A 82 45.25 41.49 -8.50
CA LEU A 82 43.87 41.20 -8.11
C LEU A 82 42.86 41.93 -9.01
N ASP A 83 43.10 43.18 -9.35
CA ASP A 83 42.25 43.95 -10.28
C ASP A 83 42.25 43.34 -11.69
N GLN A 84 43.42 42.92 -12.19
CA GLN A 84 43.52 42.19 -13.46
C GLN A 84 42.75 40.85 -13.42
N HIS A 85 42.77 40.16 -12.27
CA HIS A 85 42.01 38.91 -12.11
C HIS A 85 40.51 39.17 -12.17
N ASP A 86 40.01 40.19 -11.48
CA ASP A 86 38.59 40.56 -11.49
C ASP A 86 38.11 40.93 -12.89
N GLU A 87 38.90 41.70 -13.64
CA GLU A 87 38.58 42.07 -15.03
C GLU A 87 38.54 40.84 -15.95
N VAL A 88 39.46 39.87 -15.81
CA VAL A 88 39.45 38.62 -16.59
C VAL A 88 38.22 37.77 -16.25
N VAL A 89 37.89 37.62 -14.96
CA VAL A 89 36.73 36.86 -14.52
C VAL A 89 35.44 37.51 -15.02
N TYR A 90 35.30 38.83 -14.85
CA TYR A 90 34.13 39.58 -15.27
C TYR A 90 33.96 39.60 -16.80
N SER A 91 35.03 39.84 -17.56
CA SER A 91 35.00 39.78 -19.03
C SER A 91 34.64 38.39 -19.55
N SER A 92 35.18 37.32 -18.95
CA SER A 92 34.84 35.95 -19.32
C SER A 92 33.37 35.60 -19.07
N TRP A 93 32.78 36.13 -18.00
CA TRP A 93 31.37 35.93 -17.67
C TRP A 93 30.44 36.72 -18.60
N THR A 94 30.77 37.99 -18.87
CA THR A 94 29.98 38.87 -19.74
C THR A 94 30.06 38.48 -21.22
N LEU A 95 31.14 37.83 -21.65
CA LEU A 95 31.33 37.40 -23.03
C LEU A 95 30.18 36.48 -23.48
N GLY A 96 29.43 36.91 -24.50
CA GLY A 96 28.29 36.17 -25.05
C GLY A 96 27.12 35.98 -24.08
N LEU A 97 27.05 36.71 -22.97
CA LEU A 97 25.94 36.61 -22.01
C LEU A 97 24.62 37.09 -22.64
N GLU A 98 24.65 38.21 -23.37
CA GLU A 98 23.45 38.74 -24.05
C GLU A 98 22.93 37.76 -25.12
N GLN A 99 23.83 37.19 -25.90
CA GLN A 99 23.49 36.22 -26.93
C GLN A 99 22.92 34.94 -26.32
N ARG A 100 23.54 34.41 -25.26
CA ARG A 100 23.06 33.21 -24.54
C ARG A 100 21.69 33.44 -23.90
N CYS A 101 21.49 34.60 -23.26
CA CYS A 101 20.19 34.95 -22.69
C CYS A 101 19.12 35.02 -23.78
N HIS A 102 19.39 35.68 -24.91
CA HIS A 102 18.43 35.81 -25.99
C HIS A 102 18.10 34.46 -26.65
N THR A 103 19.10 33.61 -26.92
CA THR A 103 18.88 32.30 -27.54
C THR A 103 18.08 31.37 -26.64
N HIS A 104 18.42 31.29 -25.35
CA HIS A 104 17.72 30.40 -24.41
C HIS A 104 16.33 30.91 -24.02
N LEU A 105 16.07 32.22 -24.12
CA LEU A 105 14.73 32.77 -23.94
C LEU A 105 13.80 32.52 -25.13
N GLN A 106 14.36 32.26 -26.32
CA GLN A 106 13.60 31.92 -27.54
C GLN A 106 13.32 30.43 -27.69
N GLU A 107 13.82 29.60 -26.77
CA GLU A 107 13.54 28.18 -26.76
C GLU A 107 12.08 27.90 -26.34
N PRO A 108 11.47 26.80 -26.84
CA PRO A 108 10.13 26.39 -26.44
C PRO A 108 10.07 26.06 -24.95
N LEU A 109 8.90 26.23 -24.33
CA LEU A 109 8.70 26.01 -22.89
C LEU A 109 8.87 24.53 -22.49
N LEU A 110 8.44 23.62 -23.36
CA LEU A 110 8.47 22.18 -23.14
C LEU A 110 9.17 21.47 -24.29
N THR A 111 9.80 20.33 -23.98
CA THR A 111 10.33 19.38 -24.97
C THR A 111 9.81 17.98 -24.69
N ILE A 112 9.76 17.14 -25.70
CA ILE A 112 9.40 15.72 -25.56
C ILE A 112 10.69 14.89 -25.62
N HIS A 113 10.84 13.97 -24.69
CA HIS A 113 11.89 12.95 -24.77
C HIS A 113 11.65 12.03 -25.96
N GLN A 114 12.62 11.96 -26.86
CA GLN A 114 12.53 11.11 -28.06
C GLN A 114 12.41 9.62 -27.74
N ASP A 115 12.97 9.17 -26.61
CA ASP A 115 12.95 7.75 -26.22
C ASP A 115 11.74 7.36 -25.38
N THR A 116 11.26 8.24 -24.50
CA THR A 116 10.20 7.93 -23.52
C THR A 116 8.84 8.54 -23.87
N GLY A 117 8.80 9.50 -24.80
CA GLY A 117 7.60 10.26 -25.14
C GLY A 117 7.06 11.11 -23.98
N LEU A 118 7.86 11.35 -22.94
CA LEU A 118 7.50 12.13 -21.75
C LEU A 118 7.83 13.61 -21.92
N PHE A 119 7.03 14.47 -21.30
CA PHE A 119 7.25 15.92 -21.31
C PHE A 119 8.36 16.30 -20.34
N GLN A 120 9.29 17.14 -20.81
CA GLN A 120 10.31 17.79 -19.99
C GLN A 120 10.24 19.30 -20.12
N LEU A 121 10.62 19.95 -19.03
CA LEU A 121 10.69 21.39 -18.96
C LEU A 121 11.99 21.87 -19.57
N ASN A 122 11.89 22.73 -20.58
CA ASN A 122 13.04 23.21 -21.31
C ASN A 122 13.49 24.57 -20.77
N PHE A 123 13.99 24.57 -19.53
CA PHE A 123 14.62 25.74 -18.92
C PHE A 123 16.11 25.49 -18.76
N ASN A 124 16.91 26.22 -19.55
CA ASN A 124 18.34 25.96 -19.63
C ASN A 124 19.05 26.26 -18.29
N PRO A 125 19.90 25.35 -17.78
CA PRO A 125 20.66 25.57 -16.54
C PRO A 125 21.53 26.84 -16.59
N THR A 126 21.97 27.28 -17.78
CA THR A 126 22.73 28.51 -17.97
C THR A 126 21.95 29.75 -17.52
N LEU A 127 20.62 29.82 -17.75
CA LEU A 127 19.78 30.92 -17.27
C LEU A 127 19.66 30.92 -15.74
N THR A 128 19.56 29.73 -15.13
CA THR A 128 19.57 29.60 -13.67
C THR A 128 20.90 30.06 -13.07
N SER A 129 22.01 29.74 -13.73
CA SER A 129 23.34 30.20 -13.34
C SER A 129 23.45 31.74 -13.43
N VAL A 130 22.99 32.35 -14.52
CA VAL A 130 22.97 33.82 -14.66
C VAL A 130 22.13 34.49 -13.57
N LEU A 131 20.94 33.96 -13.26
CA LEU A 131 20.09 34.47 -12.18
C LEU A 131 20.77 34.39 -10.80
N ARG A 132 21.54 33.32 -10.54
CA ARG A 132 22.34 33.18 -9.32
C ARG A 132 23.50 34.17 -9.31
N GLU A 133 24.26 34.27 -10.40
CA GLU A 133 25.39 35.20 -10.52
C GLU A 133 24.94 36.65 -10.26
N VAL A 134 23.87 37.12 -10.91
CA VAL A 134 23.34 38.47 -10.71
C VAL A 134 22.91 38.71 -9.25
N LYS A 135 22.30 37.72 -8.58
CA LYS A 135 21.95 37.82 -7.15
C LYS A 135 23.17 38.06 -6.27
N TYR A 136 24.27 37.34 -6.52
CA TYR A 136 25.49 37.48 -5.73
C TYR A 136 26.25 38.76 -6.09
N LEU A 137 26.29 39.16 -7.36
CA LEU A 137 26.87 40.44 -7.80
C LEU A 137 26.14 41.66 -7.21
N ASP A 138 24.82 41.60 -7.08
CA ASP A 138 23.99 42.61 -6.42
C ASP A 138 24.31 42.71 -4.92
N MET A 139 24.46 41.56 -4.22
CA MET A 139 24.90 41.52 -2.82
C MET A 139 26.31 42.11 -2.62
N LEU A 140 27.19 41.97 -3.63
CA LEU A 140 28.54 42.53 -3.63
C LEU A 140 28.61 44.00 -4.07
N LYS A 141 27.46 44.61 -4.40
CA LYS A 141 27.35 46.00 -4.87
C LYS A 141 28.29 46.31 -6.04
N HIS A 142 28.50 45.35 -6.93
CA HIS A 142 29.34 45.56 -8.11
C HIS A 142 28.62 46.51 -9.09
N GLN A 143 29.29 47.59 -9.52
CA GLN A 143 28.61 48.69 -10.23
C GLN A 143 28.34 48.41 -11.72
N ASN A 144 28.99 47.39 -12.29
CA ASN A 144 28.88 47.04 -13.70
C ASN A 144 28.17 45.69 -13.82
N ILE A 145 26.84 45.67 -13.93
CA ILE A 145 26.10 44.45 -14.29
C ILE A 145 25.49 44.68 -15.69
N PRO A 146 25.63 43.75 -16.65
CA PRO A 146 25.07 43.91 -17.99
C PRO A 146 23.55 44.10 -17.96
N ARG A 147 23.03 44.98 -18.81
CA ARG A 147 21.58 45.29 -18.87
C ARG A 147 20.72 44.05 -19.14
N ALA A 148 21.14 43.19 -20.07
CA ALA A 148 20.43 41.94 -20.36
C ALA A 148 20.32 41.00 -19.12
N ALA A 149 21.32 41.01 -18.23
CA ALA A 149 21.31 40.21 -17.01
C ALA A 149 20.39 40.83 -15.94
N LEU A 150 20.35 42.16 -15.85
CA LEU A 150 19.43 42.90 -14.98
C LEU A 150 17.98 42.73 -15.43
N ASP A 151 17.71 42.80 -16.74
CA ASP A 151 16.38 42.60 -17.31
C ASP A 151 15.87 41.17 -17.02
N LEU A 152 16.73 40.16 -17.19
CA LEU A 152 16.41 38.78 -16.80
C LEU A 152 16.15 38.65 -15.29
N TYR A 153 16.97 39.29 -14.46
CA TYR A 153 16.82 39.27 -13.00
C TYR A 153 15.55 39.97 -12.52
N SER A 154 15.10 41.03 -13.21
CA SER A 154 13.82 41.70 -12.92
C SER A 154 12.62 40.75 -13.11
N ARG A 155 12.74 39.81 -14.06
CA ARG A 155 11.73 38.78 -14.38
C ARG A 155 11.96 37.45 -13.63
N LYS A 156 12.88 37.40 -12.66
CA LYS A 156 13.23 36.13 -11.99
C LYS A 156 12.03 35.48 -11.31
N GLU A 157 11.18 36.27 -10.66
CA GLU A 157 10.05 35.74 -9.88
C GLU A 157 9.00 35.13 -10.79
N THR A 158 8.70 35.79 -11.91
CA THR A 158 7.77 35.26 -12.92
C THR A 158 8.31 34.00 -13.57
N LEU A 159 9.59 33.97 -13.95
CA LEU A 159 10.23 32.77 -14.52
C LEU A 159 10.27 31.59 -13.53
N TYR A 160 10.54 31.83 -12.25
CA TYR A 160 10.48 30.78 -11.22
C TYR A 160 9.05 30.26 -11.03
N MET A 161 8.04 31.14 -11.02
CA MET A 161 6.64 30.75 -10.94
C MET A 161 6.20 29.93 -12.15
N TYR A 162 6.61 30.32 -13.36
CA TYR A 162 6.33 29.58 -14.60
C TYR A 162 6.99 28.21 -14.58
N THR A 163 8.29 28.17 -14.24
CA THR A 163 9.07 26.93 -14.15
C THR A 163 8.46 25.95 -13.15
N ARG A 164 8.07 26.42 -11.97
CA ARG A 164 7.44 25.59 -10.94
C ARG A 164 6.07 25.08 -11.36
N THR A 165 5.29 25.90 -12.06
CA THR A 165 3.94 25.51 -12.48
C THR A 165 3.99 24.53 -13.65
N LEU A 166 4.83 24.80 -14.64
CA LEU A 166 5.04 23.92 -15.78
C LEU A 166 5.66 22.59 -15.38
N SER A 167 6.53 22.55 -14.36
CA SER A 167 7.05 21.27 -13.83
C SER A 167 5.99 20.43 -13.13
N LEU A 168 4.99 21.05 -12.48
CA LEU A 168 3.84 20.33 -11.96
C LEU A 168 2.96 19.78 -13.09
N ILE A 169 2.70 20.57 -14.13
CA ILE A 169 1.92 20.15 -15.30
C ILE A 169 2.59 18.95 -15.98
N THR A 170 3.90 19.01 -16.22
CA THR A 170 4.64 17.90 -16.84
C THR A 170 4.60 16.66 -15.95
N GLN A 171 4.75 16.81 -14.63
CA GLN A 171 4.62 15.71 -13.69
C GLN A 171 3.24 15.05 -13.75
N TRP A 172 2.16 15.83 -13.78
CA TRP A 172 0.79 15.30 -13.90
C TRP A 172 0.56 14.59 -15.23
N CYS A 173 0.99 15.19 -16.35
CA CYS A 173 0.84 14.57 -17.67
C CYS A 173 1.63 13.27 -17.79
N ASN A 174 2.87 13.24 -17.30
CA ASN A 174 3.71 12.05 -17.30
C ASN A 174 3.13 10.95 -16.39
N ARG A 175 2.54 11.33 -15.24
CA ARG A 175 1.83 10.40 -14.35
C ARG A 175 0.58 9.83 -15.02
N LEU A 176 -0.22 10.65 -15.68
CA LEU A 176 -1.39 10.20 -16.43
C LEU A 176 -0.97 9.21 -17.53
N GLN A 177 0.07 9.53 -18.29
CA GLN A 177 0.56 8.65 -19.37
C GLN A 177 1.15 7.33 -18.88
N SER A 178 1.77 7.28 -17.70
CA SER A 178 2.41 6.07 -17.16
C SER A 178 1.50 5.21 -16.29
N SER A 179 0.51 5.80 -15.62
CA SER A 179 -0.27 5.08 -14.61
C SER A 179 -1.64 4.60 -15.10
N MET A 180 -2.17 5.14 -16.19
CA MET A 180 -3.55 4.84 -16.61
C MET A 180 -3.70 3.43 -17.17
N LEU A 181 -4.71 2.70 -16.67
CA LEU A 181 -5.14 1.43 -17.25
C LEU A 181 -5.91 1.67 -18.54
N ASP A 182 -5.90 0.72 -19.48
CA ASP A 182 -6.62 0.85 -20.75
C ASP A 182 -8.13 1.12 -20.58
N VAL A 183 -8.74 0.53 -19.53
CA VAL A 183 -10.16 0.75 -19.19
C VAL A 183 -10.44 2.17 -18.70
N GLU A 184 -9.47 2.81 -18.05
CA GLU A 184 -9.56 4.19 -17.57
C GLU A 184 -9.23 5.17 -18.70
N LEU A 185 -8.23 4.86 -19.53
CA LEU A 185 -7.82 5.67 -20.67
C LEU A 185 -8.98 5.83 -21.66
N ARG A 186 -9.71 4.76 -21.96
CA ARG A 186 -10.88 4.83 -22.85
C ARG A 186 -11.96 5.81 -22.37
N LEU A 187 -12.12 5.98 -21.05
CA LEU A 187 -13.12 6.90 -20.48
C LEU A 187 -12.67 8.36 -20.53
N VAL A 188 -11.36 8.62 -20.45
CA VAL A 188 -10.77 9.96 -20.32
C VAL A 188 -10.03 10.37 -21.60
N GLU A 189 -10.12 9.59 -22.67
CA GLU A 189 -9.39 9.79 -23.93
C GLU A 189 -9.60 11.20 -24.51
N LYS A 190 -10.85 11.66 -24.57
CA LYS A 190 -11.20 13.02 -25.04
C LYS A 190 -10.61 14.12 -24.18
N ASP A 191 -10.57 13.91 -22.86
CA ASP A 191 -9.98 14.85 -21.91
C ASP A 191 -8.45 14.88 -22.06
N MET A 192 -7.81 13.72 -22.28
CA MET A 192 -6.38 13.60 -22.55
C MET A 192 -5.99 14.23 -23.88
N GLU A 193 -6.80 14.07 -24.93
CA GLU A 193 -6.60 14.76 -26.22
C GLU A 193 -6.68 16.27 -26.06
N ARG A 194 -7.65 16.77 -25.27
CA ARG A 194 -7.78 18.19 -24.97
C ARG A 194 -6.55 18.74 -24.22
N VAL A 195 -6.02 18.00 -23.25
CA VAL A 195 -4.76 18.35 -22.57
C VAL A 195 -3.58 18.35 -23.56
N ARG A 196 -3.48 17.35 -24.44
CA ARG A 196 -2.43 17.29 -25.47
C ARG A 196 -2.51 18.46 -26.45
N LEU A 197 -3.70 18.83 -26.90
CA LEU A 197 -3.92 19.98 -27.77
C LEU A 197 -3.52 21.28 -27.07
N GLN A 198 -3.87 21.45 -25.80
CA GLN A 198 -3.45 22.60 -25.00
C GLN A 198 -1.95 22.63 -24.76
N LEU A 199 -1.24 21.48 -24.74
CA LEU A 199 0.21 21.47 -24.58
C LEU A 199 1.00 21.69 -25.88
N ARG A 200 0.39 21.56 -27.07
CA ARG A 200 1.06 21.76 -28.36
C ARG A 200 1.68 23.17 -28.52
N PRO A 201 0.97 24.27 -28.20
CA PRO A 201 1.57 25.60 -28.28
C PRO A 201 2.83 25.76 -27.45
N ALA A 202 2.89 25.12 -26.27
CA ALA A 202 4.07 25.11 -25.39
C ALA A 202 5.27 24.32 -25.94
N LEU A 203 5.06 23.42 -26.90
CA LEU A 203 6.11 22.65 -27.58
C LEU A 203 6.66 23.36 -28.82
N GLU A 204 5.82 24.10 -29.54
CA GLU A 204 6.14 24.59 -30.89
C GLU A 204 6.31 26.11 -30.99
N SER A 205 5.53 26.90 -30.24
CA SER A 205 5.32 28.32 -30.54
C SER A 205 5.55 29.28 -29.37
N LEU A 206 5.36 28.82 -28.14
CA LEU A 206 5.51 29.64 -26.94
C LEU A 206 6.94 29.60 -26.44
N THR A 207 7.50 30.77 -26.18
CA THR A 207 8.90 30.96 -25.76
C THR A 207 8.97 31.75 -24.47
N TRP A 208 10.03 31.56 -23.67
CA TRP A 208 10.22 32.23 -22.38
C TRP A 208 10.29 33.76 -22.43
N ALA A 209 10.45 34.34 -23.62
CA ALA A 209 10.49 35.78 -23.84
C ALA A 209 9.10 36.47 -23.77
N GLN A 210 8.00 35.73 -23.86
CA GLN A 210 6.65 36.30 -23.91
C GLN A 210 6.14 36.71 -22.52
N ASP A 211 5.63 37.94 -22.39
CA ASP A 211 5.21 38.51 -21.10
C ASP A 211 3.78 38.10 -20.67
N SER A 212 2.97 37.54 -21.58
CA SER A 212 1.56 37.17 -21.35
C SER A 212 1.32 35.66 -21.25
N LEU A 213 2.31 34.90 -20.75
CA LEU A 213 2.22 33.43 -20.66
C LEU A 213 1.40 32.93 -19.47
N TRP A 214 1.19 33.76 -18.45
CA TRP A 214 0.61 33.32 -17.18
C TRP A 214 -0.81 32.77 -17.34
N ASP A 215 -1.67 33.46 -18.09
CA ASP A 215 -3.07 33.04 -18.29
C ASP A 215 -3.16 31.69 -19.01
N TYR A 216 -2.31 31.48 -20.02
CA TYR A 216 -2.21 30.18 -20.68
C TYR A 216 -1.69 29.08 -19.74
N ILE A 217 -0.67 29.39 -18.92
CA ILE A 217 -0.10 28.43 -17.96
C ILE A 217 -1.13 28.07 -16.90
N THR A 218 -1.93 29.02 -16.41
CA THR A 218 -2.98 28.75 -15.42
C THR A 218 -4.13 27.94 -16.02
N GLU A 219 -4.58 28.26 -17.23
CA GLU A 219 -5.59 27.46 -17.94
C GLU A 219 -5.12 26.02 -18.19
N THR A 220 -3.89 25.86 -18.67
CA THR A 220 -3.28 24.54 -18.91
C THR A 220 -3.12 23.76 -17.60
N ARG A 221 -2.69 24.45 -16.52
CA ARG A 221 -2.59 23.88 -15.18
C ARG A 221 -3.94 23.37 -14.70
N ASP A 222 -4.97 24.19 -14.77
CA ASP A 222 -6.29 23.87 -14.23
C ASP A 222 -6.93 22.73 -14.99
N LEU A 223 -6.74 22.67 -16.31
CA LEU A 223 -7.17 21.55 -17.15
C LEU A 223 -6.42 20.26 -16.78
N ALA A 224 -5.09 20.28 -16.78
CA ALA A 224 -4.27 19.10 -16.48
C ALA A 224 -4.51 18.58 -15.06
N HIS A 225 -4.61 19.49 -14.09
CA HIS A 225 -4.91 19.17 -12.69
C HIS A 225 -6.31 18.60 -12.54
N SER A 226 -7.32 19.17 -13.22
CA SER A 226 -8.68 18.63 -13.19
C SER A 226 -8.71 17.17 -13.66
N VAL A 227 -8.05 16.86 -14.77
CA VAL A 227 -7.98 15.49 -15.28
C VAL A 227 -7.19 14.56 -14.34
N ASP A 228 -6.00 14.96 -13.89
CA ASP A 228 -5.20 14.14 -12.95
C ASP A 228 -5.96 13.89 -11.65
N SER A 229 -6.50 14.93 -11.01
CA SER A 229 -7.21 14.78 -9.74
C SER A 229 -8.44 13.86 -9.85
N ARG A 230 -9.20 13.94 -10.94
CA ARG A 230 -10.34 13.05 -11.22
C ARG A 230 -9.91 11.60 -11.39
N VAL A 231 -8.85 11.35 -12.17
CA VAL A 231 -8.30 10.01 -12.40
C VAL A 231 -7.69 9.42 -11.13
N GLN A 232 -6.89 10.20 -10.39
CA GLN A 232 -6.29 9.75 -9.12
C GLN A 232 -7.37 9.45 -8.08
N ARG A 233 -8.41 10.29 -7.98
CA ARG A 233 -9.53 10.02 -7.07
C ARG A 233 -10.25 8.72 -7.45
N SER A 234 -10.51 8.50 -8.74
CA SER A 234 -11.10 7.24 -9.22
C SER A 234 -10.25 6.02 -8.83
N LYS A 235 -8.92 6.12 -8.96
CA LYS A 235 -8.00 5.06 -8.55
C LYS A 235 -8.03 4.79 -7.05
N LEU A 236 -8.00 5.84 -6.23
CA LEU A 236 -8.13 5.71 -4.78
C LEU A 236 -9.45 5.05 -4.38
N ASN A 237 -10.54 5.33 -5.12
CA ASN A 237 -11.83 4.68 -4.90
C ASN A 237 -11.77 3.19 -5.27
N VAL A 238 -11.10 2.81 -6.36
CA VAL A 238 -10.87 1.39 -6.71
C VAL A 238 -10.00 0.69 -5.66
N GLU A 239 -8.95 1.34 -5.17
CA GLU A 239 -8.12 0.82 -4.07
C GLU A 239 -8.94 0.65 -2.79
N ALA A 240 -9.83 1.61 -2.47
CA ALA A 240 -10.74 1.48 -1.34
C ALA A 240 -11.69 0.29 -1.51
N ILE A 241 -12.23 0.04 -2.71
CA ILE A 241 -13.03 -1.16 -3.01
C ILE A 241 -12.20 -2.43 -2.78
N GLN A 242 -10.96 -2.47 -3.26
CA GLN A 242 -10.06 -3.59 -3.02
C GLN A 242 -9.81 -3.83 -1.53
N GLN A 243 -9.62 -2.77 -0.73
CA GLN A 243 -9.40 -2.90 0.70
C GLN A 243 -10.66 -3.38 1.45
N LEU A 244 -11.84 -2.90 1.07
CA LEU A 244 -13.11 -3.39 1.62
C LEU A 244 -13.27 -4.90 1.37
N MET A 245 -12.98 -5.35 0.15
CA MET A 245 -13.03 -6.78 -0.20
C MET A 245 -11.93 -7.60 0.49
N ARG A 246 -10.72 -7.03 0.66
CA ARG A 246 -9.64 -7.67 1.41
C ARG A 246 -10.02 -7.91 2.87
N GLY A 247 -10.77 -6.99 3.49
CA GLY A 247 -11.28 -7.16 4.85
C GLY A 247 -12.09 -8.46 5.01
N PHE A 248 -12.89 -8.83 4.01
CA PHE A 248 -13.61 -10.12 4.03
C PHE A 248 -12.72 -11.33 3.76
N SER A 249 -11.63 -11.17 3.02
CA SER A 249 -10.69 -12.26 2.71
C SER A 249 -9.70 -12.59 3.83
N GLN A 250 -9.50 -11.67 4.78
CA GLN A 250 -8.53 -11.83 5.87
C GLN A 250 -9.09 -12.53 7.10
N MET A 251 -10.42 -12.59 7.23
CA MET A 251 -11.09 -13.18 8.38
C MET A 251 -12.06 -14.25 7.93
N ALA A 252 -11.96 -15.43 8.53
CA ALA A 252 -12.91 -16.49 8.26
C ALA A 252 -14.35 -16.07 8.63
N PHE A 253 -15.30 -16.47 7.80
CA PHE A 253 -16.71 -16.11 7.94
C PHE A 253 -17.35 -16.75 9.17
N VAL A 254 -16.86 -17.89 9.62
CA VAL A 254 -17.30 -18.53 10.87
C VAL A 254 -16.06 -18.78 11.73
N THR A 255 -16.04 -18.22 12.95
CA THR A 255 -14.89 -18.27 13.86
C THR A 255 -15.33 -18.48 15.31
N ARG A 256 -14.45 -19.01 16.15
CA ARG A 256 -14.63 -19.05 17.62
C ARG A 256 -14.85 -17.64 18.17
N LYS A 257 -15.69 -17.51 19.21
CA LYS A 257 -15.88 -16.24 19.94
C LYS A 257 -14.75 -16.08 20.95
N SER A 258 -13.85 -15.13 20.75
CA SER A 258 -12.60 -15.00 21.53
C SER A 258 -12.77 -14.54 22.99
N GLY A 259 -14.00 -14.47 23.54
CA GLY A 259 -14.28 -13.79 24.81
C GLY A 259 -15.00 -14.60 25.90
N ARG A 260 -15.53 -15.79 25.61
CA ARG A 260 -16.06 -16.73 26.62
C ARG A 260 -15.20 -17.98 26.55
N GLY A 261 -14.67 -18.47 27.68
CA GLY A 261 -13.64 -19.50 27.78
C GLY A 261 -13.96 -20.90 27.23
N GLY A 262 -14.86 -21.03 26.26
CA GLY A 262 -15.10 -22.25 25.51
C GLY A 262 -14.25 -22.31 24.25
N SER A 263 -13.53 -23.41 24.08
CA SER A 263 -12.77 -23.68 22.85
C SER A 263 -13.65 -24.14 21.66
N LEU A 264 -14.94 -24.36 21.92
CA LEU A 264 -15.92 -24.90 20.98
C LEU A 264 -16.68 -23.79 20.25
N LEU A 265 -17.26 -24.15 19.12
CA LEU A 265 -18.11 -23.30 18.29
C LEU A 265 -19.56 -23.48 18.70
N ASP A 266 -20.15 -22.47 19.35
CA ASP A 266 -21.56 -22.48 19.74
C ASP A 266 -22.45 -22.12 18.55
N VAL A 267 -23.34 -23.05 18.19
CA VAL A 267 -24.24 -22.98 17.03
C VAL A 267 -25.16 -21.76 17.12
N SER A 268 -25.66 -21.42 18.31
CA SER A 268 -26.63 -20.32 18.49
C SER A 268 -25.94 -18.97 18.28
N ASP A 269 -24.76 -18.80 18.91
CA ASP A 269 -23.90 -17.63 18.74
C ASP A 269 -23.40 -17.48 17.29
N THR A 270 -23.26 -18.59 16.55
CA THR A 270 -22.89 -18.51 15.13
C THR A 270 -23.99 -17.93 14.27
N GLU A 271 -25.27 -18.12 14.60
CA GLU A 271 -26.36 -17.57 13.80
C GLU A 271 -26.41 -16.04 13.89
N GLU A 272 -26.30 -15.49 15.09
CA GLU A 272 -26.25 -14.04 15.32
C GLU A 272 -25.01 -13.41 14.67
N SER A 273 -23.84 -14.05 14.82
CA SER A 273 -22.60 -13.62 14.20
C SER A 273 -22.67 -13.63 12.67
N VAL A 274 -23.25 -14.68 12.08
CA VAL A 274 -23.45 -14.80 10.63
C VAL A 274 -24.40 -13.73 10.11
N CYS A 275 -25.53 -13.49 10.78
CA CYS A 275 -26.44 -12.40 10.43
C CYS A 275 -25.75 -11.04 10.48
N GLY A 276 -24.95 -10.76 11.52
CA GLY A 276 -24.15 -9.54 11.61
C GLY A 276 -23.15 -9.39 10.47
N LYS A 277 -22.49 -10.48 10.06
CA LYS A 277 -21.57 -10.47 8.91
C LYS A 277 -22.29 -10.24 7.58
N TYR A 278 -23.49 -10.80 7.37
CA TYR A 278 -24.28 -10.51 6.17
C TYR A 278 -24.76 -9.06 6.11
N ALA A 279 -25.15 -8.48 7.26
CA ALA A 279 -25.49 -7.06 7.33
C ALA A 279 -24.27 -6.18 6.98
N LEU A 280 -23.08 -6.54 7.46
CA LEU A 280 -21.84 -5.86 7.10
C LEU A 280 -21.51 -5.97 5.60
N ILE A 281 -21.71 -7.13 4.98
CA ILE A 281 -21.53 -7.33 3.54
C ILE A 281 -22.50 -6.45 2.76
N THR A 282 -23.76 -6.37 3.19
CA THR A 282 -24.79 -5.53 2.56
C THR A 282 -24.39 -4.05 2.62
N ALA A 283 -24.04 -3.54 3.81
CA ALA A 283 -23.59 -2.17 4.00
C ALA A 283 -22.30 -1.84 3.22
N THR A 284 -21.38 -2.80 3.15
CA THR A 284 -20.16 -2.66 2.33
C THR A 284 -20.49 -2.63 0.84
N GLY A 285 -21.48 -3.43 0.41
CA GLY A 285 -22.02 -3.40 -0.94
C GLY A 285 -22.56 -2.02 -1.30
N GLU A 286 -23.36 -1.41 -0.43
CA GLU A 286 -23.85 -0.03 -0.62
C GLU A 286 -22.71 0.97 -0.78
N LYS A 287 -21.67 0.87 0.06
CA LYS A 287 -20.47 1.71 -0.04
C LYS A 287 -19.71 1.50 -1.35
N ILE A 288 -19.55 0.27 -1.82
CA ILE A 288 -18.92 -0.03 -3.11
C ILE A 288 -19.73 0.61 -4.25
N HIS A 289 -21.06 0.51 -4.22
CA HIS A 289 -21.91 1.16 -5.23
C HIS A 289 -21.78 2.68 -5.19
N GLN A 290 -21.69 3.30 -4.01
CA GLN A 290 -21.44 4.74 -3.87
C GLN A 290 -20.09 5.14 -4.49
N LEU A 291 -19.03 4.38 -4.22
CA LEU A 291 -17.69 4.64 -4.80
C LEU A 291 -17.69 4.49 -6.33
N VAL A 292 -18.39 3.50 -6.87
CA VAL A 292 -18.53 3.33 -8.33
C VAL A 292 -19.34 4.47 -8.94
N GLN A 293 -20.40 4.91 -8.27
CA GLN A 293 -21.19 6.06 -8.71
C GLN A 293 -20.38 7.36 -8.66
N GLU A 294 -19.56 7.56 -7.63
CA GLU A 294 -18.62 8.67 -7.56
C GLU A 294 -17.64 8.60 -8.75
N ASN A 295 -17.09 7.44 -9.06
CA ASN A 295 -16.19 7.25 -10.21
C ASN A 295 -16.88 7.57 -11.54
N GLN A 296 -18.18 7.28 -11.67
CA GLN A 296 -18.96 7.66 -12.84
C GLN A 296 -18.97 9.18 -13.03
N THR A 297 -19.25 9.92 -11.96
CA THR A 297 -19.27 11.40 -12.00
C THR A 297 -17.87 11.98 -12.22
N LEU A 298 -16.86 11.40 -11.57
CA LEU A 298 -15.47 11.81 -11.71
C LEU A 298 -14.95 11.58 -13.12
N LEU A 299 -15.30 10.47 -13.78
CA LEU A 299 -14.82 10.20 -15.13
C LEU A 299 -15.73 10.81 -16.22
N GLY A 300 -16.89 11.37 -15.85
CA GLY A 300 -17.84 11.96 -16.80
C GLY A 300 -18.44 10.93 -17.75
N ALA A 301 -18.55 9.68 -17.30
CA ALA A 301 -18.92 8.55 -18.14
C ALA A 301 -20.45 8.42 -18.30
N ASP A 302 -20.90 8.21 -19.53
CA ASP A 302 -22.30 7.86 -19.80
C ASP A 302 -22.56 6.41 -19.38
N PRO A 303 -23.56 6.14 -18.51
CA PRO A 303 -23.89 4.79 -18.06
C PRO A 303 -24.20 3.79 -19.18
N GLY A 304 -24.64 4.25 -20.36
CA GLY A 304 -24.91 3.39 -21.52
C GLY A 304 -23.69 3.11 -22.41
N SER A 305 -22.57 3.78 -22.19
CA SER A 305 -21.41 3.68 -23.08
C SER A 305 -20.67 2.34 -22.94
N GLY A 306 -20.19 1.80 -24.05
CA GLY A 306 -19.36 0.57 -24.04
C GLY A 306 -18.08 0.71 -23.20
N GLN A 307 -17.57 1.93 -23.06
CA GLN A 307 -16.40 2.24 -22.23
C GLN A 307 -16.73 2.11 -20.74
N TRP A 308 -17.90 2.62 -20.30
CA TRP A 308 -18.37 2.46 -18.91
C TRP A 308 -18.70 1.01 -18.57
N ILE A 309 -19.29 0.28 -19.53
CA ILE A 309 -19.55 -1.16 -19.41
C ILE A 309 -18.24 -1.92 -19.17
N ALA A 310 -17.17 -1.61 -19.93
CA ALA A 310 -15.87 -2.25 -19.73
C ALA A 310 -15.24 -1.89 -18.36
N TYR A 311 -15.39 -0.65 -17.90
CA TYR A 311 -14.90 -0.23 -16.59
C TYR A 311 -15.66 -0.90 -15.43
N THR A 312 -16.99 -0.96 -15.51
CA THR A 312 -17.81 -1.66 -14.51
C THR A 312 -17.52 -3.16 -14.49
N GLN A 313 -17.22 -3.81 -15.62
CA GLN A 313 -16.73 -5.19 -15.66
C GLN A 313 -15.39 -5.37 -14.95
N TYR A 314 -14.48 -4.42 -15.12
CA TYR A 314 -13.18 -4.44 -14.44
C TYR A 314 -13.35 -4.38 -12.92
N VAL A 315 -14.16 -3.43 -12.41
CA VAL A 315 -14.45 -3.33 -10.97
C VAL A 315 -15.22 -4.55 -10.46
N ASP A 316 -16.15 -5.06 -11.26
CA ASP A 316 -16.90 -6.27 -10.95
C ASP A 316 -16.01 -7.50 -10.76
N GLY A 317 -14.99 -7.65 -11.62
CA GLY A 317 -13.98 -8.69 -11.48
C GLY A 317 -13.20 -8.60 -10.17
N ILE A 318 -12.88 -7.39 -9.70
CA ILE A 318 -12.22 -7.17 -8.40
C ILE A 318 -13.11 -7.67 -7.26
N VAL A 319 -14.40 -7.32 -7.28
CA VAL A 319 -15.36 -7.75 -6.24
C VAL A 319 -15.56 -9.26 -6.26
N LEU A 320 -15.70 -9.86 -7.45
CA LEU A 320 -15.81 -11.31 -7.60
C LEU A 320 -14.58 -12.04 -7.02
N GLN A 321 -13.36 -11.60 -7.35
CA GLN A 321 -12.13 -12.16 -6.80
C GLN A 321 -12.04 -12.01 -5.28
N GLY A 322 -12.54 -10.89 -4.75
CA GLY A 322 -12.69 -10.66 -3.32
C GLY A 322 -13.57 -11.71 -2.63
N PHE A 323 -14.74 -12.00 -3.19
CA PHE A 323 -15.63 -13.02 -2.63
C PHE A 323 -15.09 -14.45 -2.76
N VAL A 324 -14.44 -14.79 -3.89
CA VAL A 324 -13.76 -16.09 -4.05
C VAL A 324 -12.70 -16.26 -2.96
N SER A 325 -11.89 -15.23 -2.73
CA SER A 325 -10.85 -15.23 -1.70
C SER A 325 -11.44 -15.36 -0.29
N ALA A 326 -12.55 -14.66 0.01
CA ALA A 326 -13.23 -14.75 1.30
C ALA A 326 -13.87 -16.13 1.56
N THR A 327 -14.49 -16.71 0.54
CA THR A 327 -15.06 -18.06 0.57
C THR A 327 -13.94 -19.07 0.83
N ARG A 328 -12.84 -18.99 0.06
CA ARG A 328 -11.67 -19.85 0.21
C ARG A 328 -11.06 -19.76 1.61
N CYS A 329 -10.81 -18.55 2.11
CA CYS A 329 -10.26 -18.34 3.46
C CYS A 329 -11.14 -19.00 4.54
N SER A 330 -12.46 -18.83 4.42
CA SER A 330 -13.41 -19.39 5.39
C SER A 330 -13.47 -20.92 5.36
N LEU A 331 -13.46 -21.52 4.17
CA LEU A 331 -13.41 -22.99 4.03
C LEU A 331 -12.06 -23.55 4.50
N GLN A 332 -10.96 -22.85 4.20
CA GLN A 332 -9.63 -23.23 4.63
C GLN A 332 -9.51 -23.23 6.15
N TYR A 333 -10.08 -22.23 6.84
CA TYR A 333 -10.15 -22.21 8.30
C TYR A 333 -10.83 -23.47 8.86
N VAL A 334 -11.98 -23.88 8.30
CA VAL A 334 -12.67 -25.10 8.73
C VAL A 334 -11.82 -26.35 8.47
N MET A 335 -11.16 -26.40 7.32
CA MET A 335 -10.27 -27.50 6.93
C MET A 335 -9.07 -27.67 7.86
N GLU A 336 -8.42 -26.57 8.24
CA GLU A 336 -7.30 -26.55 9.18
C GLU A 336 -7.73 -27.06 10.56
N ASN A 337 -8.93 -26.68 11.02
CA ASN A 337 -9.48 -27.17 12.28
C ASN A 337 -9.93 -28.64 12.24
N MET A 338 -9.97 -29.27 11.06
CA MET A 338 -10.22 -30.71 10.89
C MET A 338 -8.92 -31.51 10.68
N ASP A 339 -7.75 -30.87 10.71
CA ASP A 339 -6.46 -31.52 10.52
C ASP A 339 -5.85 -31.94 11.88
N PRO A 340 -5.71 -33.26 12.14
CA PRO A 340 -5.10 -33.74 13.38
C PRO A 340 -3.63 -33.32 13.53
N ALA A 341 -2.91 -33.04 12.44
CA ALA A 341 -1.50 -32.64 12.49
C ALA A 341 -1.31 -31.25 13.12
N LEU A 342 -2.29 -30.36 12.97
CA LEU A 342 -2.21 -28.96 13.43
C LEU A 342 -2.48 -28.80 14.93
N LYS A 343 -2.93 -29.87 15.62
CA LYS A 343 -3.22 -29.88 17.07
C LYS A 343 -4.10 -28.70 17.53
N ILE A 344 -4.99 -28.25 16.67
CA ILE A 344 -5.95 -27.19 17.00
C ILE A 344 -7.05 -27.82 17.85
N SER A 345 -7.55 -27.08 18.83
CA SER A 345 -8.69 -27.53 19.63
C SER A 345 -9.89 -27.87 18.75
N PRO A 346 -10.76 -28.83 19.14
CA PRO A 346 -11.92 -29.18 18.34
C PRO A 346 -12.89 -28.00 18.16
N LEU A 347 -13.57 -27.94 17.01
CA LEU A 347 -14.63 -26.96 16.77
C LEU A 347 -15.97 -27.39 17.36
N PHE A 348 -16.26 -28.69 17.34
CA PHE A 348 -17.55 -29.23 17.75
C PHE A 348 -17.37 -30.32 18.80
N GLU A 349 -18.39 -30.47 19.64
CA GLU A 349 -18.52 -31.55 20.60
C GLU A 349 -19.79 -32.34 20.27
N VAL A 350 -19.67 -33.66 20.37
CA VAL A 350 -20.82 -34.58 20.30
C VAL A 350 -20.76 -35.47 21.53
N GLN A 351 -21.85 -35.49 22.30
CA GLN A 351 -21.96 -36.26 23.54
C GLN A 351 -22.74 -37.55 23.28
N LEU A 352 -22.18 -38.69 23.69
CA LEU A 352 -22.91 -39.96 23.73
C LEU A 352 -23.62 -40.06 25.08
N VAL A 353 -24.96 -40.03 25.07
CA VAL A 353 -25.81 -40.03 26.26
C VAL A 353 -26.62 -41.32 26.29
N LEU A 354 -26.49 -42.06 27.39
CA LEU A 354 -27.36 -43.18 27.72
C LEU A 354 -28.61 -42.65 28.42
N SER A 355 -29.77 -42.77 27.78
CA SER A 355 -31.08 -42.35 28.32
C SER A 355 -31.95 -43.59 28.50
N GLY A 356 -32.00 -44.12 29.72
CA GLY A 356 -32.67 -45.39 30.00
C GLY A 356 -31.92 -46.55 29.32
N SER A 357 -32.62 -47.26 28.42
CA SER A 357 -32.09 -48.40 27.65
C SER A 357 -31.38 -48.00 26.35
N ASP A 358 -31.46 -46.73 25.93
CA ASP A 358 -31.02 -46.29 24.61
C ASP A 358 -29.79 -45.37 24.67
N MET A 359 -28.75 -45.76 23.91
CA MET A 359 -27.57 -44.92 23.66
C MET A 359 -27.84 -43.99 22.48
N SER A 360 -27.76 -42.69 22.70
CA SER A 360 -28.03 -41.68 21.68
C SER A 360 -26.99 -40.56 21.69
N PHE A 361 -26.68 -40.02 20.52
CA PHE A 361 -25.78 -38.87 20.40
C PHE A 361 -26.54 -37.55 20.50
N ARG A 362 -25.92 -36.55 21.14
CA ARG A 362 -26.35 -35.15 21.17
C ARG A 362 -25.20 -34.26 20.67
N PRO A 363 -25.34 -33.57 19.52
CA PRO A 363 -26.43 -33.66 18.55
C PRO A 363 -26.55 -35.04 17.87
N PRO A 364 -27.70 -35.40 17.27
CA PRO A 364 -27.87 -36.67 16.59
C PRO A 364 -26.91 -36.85 15.42
N LEU A 365 -26.33 -38.05 15.28
CA LEU A 365 -25.48 -38.44 14.14
C LEU A 365 -26.26 -39.20 13.03
N ASP A 366 -27.58 -39.29 13.19
CA ASP A 366 -28.46 -39.95 12.24
C ASP A 366 -28.88 -38.96 11.14
N MET A 367 -28.49 -39.26 9.90
CA MET A 367 -28.76 -38.42 8.73
C MET A 367 -30.26 -38.31 8.40
N THR A 368 -31.09 -39.21 8.95
CA THR A 368 -32.55 -39.17 8.74
C THR A 368 -33.25 -38.18 9.66
N LYS A 369 -32.60 -37.76 10.75
CA LYS A 369 -33.14 -36.78 11.70
C LYS A 369 -32.82 -35.36 11.26
N LYS A 370 -33.78 -34.46 11.45
CA LYS A 370 -33.56 -33.02 11.23
C LYS A 370 -32.57 -32.47 12.27
N ASP A 371 -31.75 -31.50 11.84
CA ASP A 371 -30.74 -30.85 12.68
C ASP A 371 -29.73 -31.83 13.28
N ASN A 372 -29.38 -32.84 12.47
CA ASN A 372 -28.28 -33.72 12.79
C ASN A 372 -26.92 -32.98 12.65
N PHE A 373 -25.86 -33.58 13.17
CA PHE A 373 -24.52 -32.98 13.14
C PHE A 373 -24.02 -32.66 11.72
N TYR A 374 -24.36 -33.49 10.73
CA TYR A 374 -23.99 -33.26 9.35
C TYR A 374 -24.73 -32.07 8.74
N ASP A 375 -26.04 -31.95 8.98
CA ASP A 375 -26.85 -30.81 8.55
C ASP A 375 -26.28 -29.50 9.10
N MET A 376 -25.77 -29.51 10.33
CA MET A 376 -25.14 -28.35 10.95
C MET A 376 -23.87 -27.91 10.21
N ILE A 377 -23.01 -28.87 9.84
CA ILE A 377 -21.81 -28.59 9.02
C ILE A 377 -22.21 -28.15 7.61
N ASP A 378 -23.18 -28.81 6.98
CA ASP A 378 -23.62 -28.46 5.63
C ASP A 378 -24.28 -27.07 5.59
N LYS A 379 -25.09 -26.73 6.58
CA LYS A 379 -25.63 -25.37 6.77
C LYS A 379 -24.51 -24.34 6.96
N MET A 380 -23.48 -24.66 7.74
CA MET A 380 -22.33 -23.78 7.94
C MET A 380 -21.58 -23.53 6.62
N VAL A 381 -21.28 -24.58 5.86
CA VAL A 381 -20.66 -24.47 4.53
C VAL A 381 -21.57 -23.67 3.59
N GLY A 382 -22.87 -23.97 3.55
CA GLY A 382 -23.84 -23.24 2.75
C GLY A 382 -23.91 -21.74 3.10
N ARG A 383 -23.78 -21.38 4.39
CA ARG A 383 -23.70 -19.98 4.83
C ARG A 383 -22.46 -19.27 4.30
N ILE A 384 -21.31 -19.95 4.26
CA ILE A 384 -20.08 -19.40 3.69
C ILE A 384 -20.27 -19.10 2.20
N PHE A 385 -20.87 -20.01 1.44
CA PHE A 385 -21.13 -19.77 0.01
C PHE A 385 -22.13 -18.65 -0.24
N LYS A 386 -23.15 -18.50 0.62
CA LYS A 386 -24.19 -17.49 0.49
C LYS A 386 -23.74 -16.04 0.69
N MET A 387 -22.48 -15.78 1.06
CA MET A 387 -21.96 -14.42 1.25
C MET A 387 -22.21 -13.51 0.04
N ALA A 388 -22.09 -14.06 -1.16
CA ALA A 388 -22.21 -13.33 -2.41
C ALA A 388 -23.64 -12.99 -2.82
N SER A 389 -24.66 -13.61 -2.20
CA SER A 389 -26.06 -13.25 -2.47
C SER A 389 -26.50 -11.97 -1.76
N PHE A 390 -25.71 -11.47 -0.79
CA PHE A 390 -26.02 -10.25 -0.03
C PHE A 390 -25.44 -8.97 -0.64
N MET A 391 -24.81 -9.05 -1.81
CA MET A 391 -24.30 -7.90 -2.54
C MET A 391 -24.82 -7.92 -3.98
N GLN A 392 -25.47 -6.83 -4.36
CA GLN A 392 -25.87 -6.57 -5.74
C GLN A 392 -24.64 -6.40 -6.63
N ARG A 393 -24.77 -6.78 -7.89
CA ARG A 393 -23.68 -6.74 -8.85
C ARG A 393 -23.42 -5.32 -9.36
N VAL A 394 -22.14 -4.94 -9.40
CA VAL A 394 -21.72 -3.65 -9.96
C VAL A 394 -21.97 -3.61 -11.48
N ALA A 395 -21.63 -4.68 -12.20
CA ALA A 395 -21.88 -4.84 -13.63
C ALA A 395 -23.33 -5.27 -13.95
N ARG A 396 -24.28 -4.31 -13.88
CA ARG A 396 -25.72 -4.58 -14.11
C ARG A 396 -26.05 -5.16 -15.49
N HIS A 397 -25.22 -4.90 -16.49
CA HIS A 397 -25.39 -5.42 -17.85
C HIS A 397 -25.14 -6.92 -17.98
N ASN A 398 -24.58 -7.58 -16.96
CA ASN A 398 -24.26 -9.00 -17.02
C ASN A 398 -25.50 -9.91 -16.83
N GLY A 399 -26.70 -9.33 -16.62
CA GLY A 399 -27.97 -10.06 -16.49
C GLY A 399 -28.11 -10.88 -15.20
N ARG A 400 -27.09 -10.90 -14.34
CA ARG A 400 -27.10 -11.55 -13.01
C ARG A 400 -27.16 -10.48 -11.92
N GLU A 401 -28.10 -10.62 -10.99
CA GLU A 401 -28.29 -9.65 -9.90
C GLU A 401 -27.20 -9.71 -8.83
N THR A 402 -26.67 -10.89 -8.53
CA THR A 402 -25.67 -11.10 -7.46
C THR A 402 -24.45 -11.88 -7.97
N TYR A 403 -23.41 -11.94 -7.15
CA TYR A 403 -22.19 -12.70 -7.43
C TYR A 403 -22.34 -14.22 -7.16
N GLN A 404 -23.45 -14.64 -6.54
CA GLN A 404 -23.66 -16.04 -6.10
C GLN A 404 -23.49 -17.08 -7.23
N PRO A 405 -24.08 -16.91 -8.43
CA PRO A 405 -23.99 -17.94 -9.47
C PRO A 405 -22.58 -18.15 -9.98
N ASP A 406 -21.73 -17.12 -9.93
CA ASP A 406 -20.33 -17.22 -10.33
C ASP A 406 -19.53 -18.01 -9.29
N ILE A 407 -19.79 -17.81 -8.00
CA ILE A 407 -19.10 -18.53 -6.91
C ILE A 407 -19.50 -20.00 -6.89
N ASP A 408 -20.78 -20.30 -7.09
CA ASP A 408 -21.27 -21.68 -7.12
C ASP A 408 -20.67 -22.49 -8.28
N GLN A 409 -20.21 -21.82 -9.35
CA GLN A 409 -19.55 -22.44 -10.50
C GLN A 409 -18.03 -22.59 -10.33
N MET A 410 -17.43 -22.00 -9.29
CA MET A 410 -15.99 -22.10 -9.05
C MET A 410 -15.62 -23.49 -8.53
N SER A 411 -14.67 -24.16 -9.19
CA SER A 411 -14.24 -25.51 -8.84
C SER A 411 -13.51 -25.56 -7.49
N GLU A 412 -12.55 -24.66 -7.25
CA GLU A 412 -11.70 -24.71 -6.05
C GLU A 412 -12.49 -24.62 -4.73
N PRO A 413 -13.36 -23.62 -4.49
CA PRO A 413 -14.19 -23.60 -3.28
C PRO A 413 -15.11 -24.82 -3.18
N ALA A 414 -15.67 -25.30 -4.30
CA ALA A 414 -16.56 -26.44 -4.33
C ALA A 414 -15.83 -27.73 -3.92
N GLU A 415 -14.59 -27.94 -4.37
CA GLU A 415 -13.73 -29.05 -3.97
C GLU A 415 -13.43 -29.02 -2.46
N LEU A 416 -13.03 -27.85 -1.93
CA LEU A 416 -12.82 -27.68 -0.48
C LEU A 416 -14.07 -28.03 0.33
N ALA A 417 -15.24 -27.57 -0.14
CA ALA A 417 -16.52 -27.87 0.50
C ALA A 417 -16.85 -29.37 0.48
N GLN A 418 -16.55 -30.08 -0.61
CA GLN A 418 -16.72 -31.54 -0.68
C GLN A 418 -15.78 -32.27 0.28
N ILE A 419 -14.54 -31.81 0.43
CA ILE A 419 -13.59 -32.40 1.39
C ILE A 419 -14.07 -32.21 2.83
N ILE A 420 -14.58 -31.02 3.20
CA ILE A 420 -15.17 -30.79 4.53
C ILE A 420 -16.33 -31.76 4.78
N ARG A 421 -17.24 -31.90 3.80
CA ARG A 421 -18.40 -32.81 3.90
C ARG A 421 -17.98 -34.27 4.01
N SER A 422 -16.96 -34.70 3.25
CA SER A 422 -16.48 -36.09 3.31
C SER A 422 -15.82 -36.39 4.66
N ARG A 423 -14.98 -35.49 5.17
CA ARG A 423 -14.38 -35.59 6.51
C ARG A 423 -15.43 -35.68 7.61
N ALA A 424 -16.49 -34.88 7.53
CA ALA A 424 -17.61 -34.94 8.45
C ALA A 424 -18.30 -36.32 8.43
N ARG A 425 -18.56 -36.89 7.25
CA ARG A 425 -19.14 -38.25 7.12
C ARG A 425 -18.23 -39.33 7.70
N CYS A 426 -16.93 -39.25 7.44
CA CYS A 426 -15.95 -40.19 8.01
C CYS A 426 -15.94 -40.13 9.54
N ALA A 427 -15.92 -38.93 10.13
CA ALA A 427 -15.97 -38.75 11.58
C ALA A 427 -17.26 -39.31 12.20
N ILE A 428 -18.41 -39.12 11.53
CA ILE A 428 -19.69 -39.71 11.94
C ILE A 428 -19.65 -41.24 11.92
N ALA A 429 -19.06 -41.83 10.87
CA ALA A 429 -18.93 -43.29 10.77
C ALA A 429 -18.05 -43.85 11.91
N GLN A 430 -16.91 -43.21 12.18
CA GLN A 430 -16.01 -43.58 13.28
C GLN A 430 -16.69 -43.45 14.65
N ALA A 431 -17.47 -42.41 14.88
CA ALA A 431 -18.21 -42.24 16.13
C ALA A 431 -19.28 -43.32 16.32
N LYS A 432 -19.98 -43.74 15.24
CA LYS A 432 -20.94 -44.85 15.29
C LYS A 432 -20.26 -46.20 15.52
N GLU A 433 -19.10 -46.43 14.93
CA GLU A 433 -18.29 -47.63 15.20
C GLU A 433 -17.86 -47.69 16.67
N PHE A 434 -17.43 -46.55 17.22
CA PHE A 434 -17.13 -46.43 18.65
C PHE A 434 -18.34 -46.70 19.54
N GLN A 435 -19.54 -46.21 19.18
CA GLN A 435 -20.78 -46.56 19.88
C GLN A 435 -21.03 -48.08 19.86
N SER A 436 -20.85 -48.73 18.71
CA SER A 436 -21.02 -50.17 18.57
C SER A 436 -20.06 -50.96 19.45
N SER A 437 -18.85 -50.45 19.74
CA SER A 437 -17.92 -51.10 20.66
C SER A 437 -18.47 -51.28 22.08
N PHE A 438 -19.44 -50.45 22.50
CA PHE A 438 -20.08 -50.61 23.81
C PHE A 438 -21.14 -51.71 23.83
N SER A 439 -21.52 -52.30 22.70
CA SER A 439 -22.59 -53.32 22.67
C SER A 439 -22.30 -54.53 23.55
N SER A 440 -21.03 -54.84 23.82
CA SER A 440 -20.62 -55.90 24.76
C SER A 440 -21.06 -55.63 26.19
N TYR A 441 -21.18 -54.36 26.58
CA TYR A 441 -21.57 -53.94 27.93
C TYR A 441 -23.07 -53.74 28.08
N ARG A 442 -23.86 -54.08 27.05
CA ARG A 442 -25.29 -53.78 26.95
C ARG A 442 -26.13 -54.32 28.10
N TYR A 443 -25.71 -55.44 28.69
CA TYR A 443 -26.33 -56.03 29.87
C TYR A 443 -26.44 -55.04 31.05
N LEU A 444 -25.48 -54.12 31.22
CA LEU A 444 -25.44 -53.17 32.34
C LEU A 444 -26.60 -52.15 32.38
N TRP A 445 -27.24 -51.89 31.23
CA TRP A 445 -28.33 -50.91 31.11
C TRP A 445 -29.60 -51.45 30.45
N MET A 446 -29.56 -52.66 29.89
CA MET A 446 -30.75 -53.33 29.38
C MET A 446 -31.41 -54.25 30.41
N ASP A 447 -30.64 -54.82 31.32
CA ASP A 447 -31.15 -55.82 32.26
C ASP A 447 -31.84 -55.13 33.44
N ASP A 448 -32.98 -55.69 33.87
CA ASP A 448 -33.67 -55.23 35.08
C ASP A 448 -32.87 -55.67 36.30
N ARG A 449 -32.28 -54.69 37.00
CA ARG A 449 -31.50 -54.91 38.22
C ARG A 449 -32.29 -55.64 39.30
N ALA A 450 -33.61 -55.45 39.37
CA ALA A 450 -34.45 -56.12 40.36
C ALA A 450 -34.61 -57.61 40.03
N GLU A 451 -34.80 -57.93 38.75
CA GLU A 451 -34.93 -59.31 38.29
C GLU A 451 -33.59 -60.05 38.32
N PHE A 452 -32.51 -59.39 37.92
CA PHE A 452 -31.14 -59.88 38.10
C PHE A 452 -30.85 -60.21 39.56
N MET A 453 -31.15 -59.29 40.48
CA MET A 453 -30.95 -59.49 41.92
C MET A 453 -31.83 -60.63 42.44
N ARG A 454 -33.08 -60.73 41.99
CA ARG A 454 -34.00 -61.82 42.37
C ARG A 454 -33.44 -63.17 41.94
N GLN A 455 -33.00 -63.31 40.70
CA GLN A 455 -32.43 -64.54 40.16
C GLN A 455 -31.14 -64.92 40.90
N PHE A 456 -30.25 -63.96 41.13
CA PHE A 456 -29.03 -64.17 41.87
C PHE A 456 -29.29 -64.63 43.32
N LEU A 457 -30.26 -64.04 44.02
CA LEU A 457 -30.62 -64.42 45.39
C LEU A 457 -31.29 -65.80 45.50
N LEU A 458 -31.96 -66.26 44.45
CA LEU A 458 -32.66 -67.55 44.43
C LEU A 458 -31.73 -68.72 44.01
N TYR A 459 -30.80 -68.48 43.08
CA TYR A 459 -30.03 -69.54 42.42
C TYR A 459 -28.50 -69.37 42.52
N GLY A 460 -28.03 -68.26 43.09
CA GLY A 460 -26.63 -68.02 43.38
C GLY A 460 -25.76 -67.62 42.19
N HIS A 461 -26.35 -67.47 41.00
CA HIS A 461 -25.79 -66.97 39.74
C HIS A 461 -26.94 -66.47 38.84
N VAL A 462 -26.62 -65.79 37.74
CA VAL A 462 -27.59 -65.33 36.74
C VAL A 462 -27.91 -66.49 35.80
N LEU A 463 -29.20 -66.75 35.56
CA LEU A 463 -29.63 -67.79 34.63
C LEU A 463 -29.38 -67.31 33.19
N SER A 464 -28.72 -68.13 32.37
CA SER A 464 -28.57 -67.85 30.94
C SER A 464 -29.92 -67.93 30.21
N THR A 465 -30.03 -67.35 29.01
CA THR A 465 -31.28 -67.41 28.22
C THR A 465 -31.70 -68.84 27.89
N GLU A 466 -30.74 -69.72 27.62
CA GLU A 466 -30.98 -71.15 27.35
C GLU A 466 -31.48 -71.87 28.61
N GLU A 467 -30.95 -71.54 29.79
CA GLU A 467 -31.43 -72.07 31.07
C GLU A 467 -32.82 -71.53 31.41
N ALA A 468 -33.08 -70.24 31.24
CA ALA A 468 -34.39 -69.65 31.45
C ALA A 468 -35.48 -70.29 30.56
N GLU A 469 -35.15 -70.66 29.32
CA GLU A 469 -36.04 -71.34 28.37
C GLU A 469 -36.21 -72.84 28.69
N LEU A 470 -35.14 -73.56 29.01
CA LEU A 470 -35.19 -74.98 29.41
C LEU A 470 -35.93 -75.20 30.74
N TYR A 471 -35.90 -74.21 31.63
CA TYR A 471 -36.44 -74.32 32.99
C TYR A 471 -37.80 -73.64 33.16
N ALA A 472 -38.37 -73.02 32.12
CA ALA A 472 -39.79 -72.67 32.12
C ALA A 472 -40.70 -73.92 32.23
N ASP A 473 -40.19 -75.10 31.86
CA ASP A 473 -40.88 -76.38 31.87
C ASP A 473 -40.61 -77.26 33.12
N TYR A 474 -39.67 -76.89 34.01
CA TYR A 474 -39.32 -77.65 35.23
C TYR A 474 -38.99 -76.74 36.44
N GLU A 475 -39.53 -77.04 37.64
CA GLU A 475 -39.25 -76.27 38.87
C GLU A 475 -37.77 -76.33 39.29
N LEU A 476 -37.10 -75.17 39.35
CA LEU A 476 -35.70 -75.04 39.77
C LEU A 476 -35.51 -75.30 41.28
N THR A 477 -34.48 -76.09 41.64
CA THR A 477 -34.04 -76.20 43.04
C THR A 477 -33.35 -74.91 43.49
N MET A 478 -33.93 -74.24 44.49
CA MET A 478 -33.38 -73.00 45.05
C MET A 478 -32.06 -73.25 45.78
N ASN A 479 -31.00 -72.57 45.34
CA ASN A 479 -29.66 -72.62 45.92
C ASN A 479 -29.19 -71.19 46.20
N PRO A 480 -29.44 -70.65 47.41
CA PRO A 480 -29.10 -69.27 47.71
C PRO A 480 -27.57 -69.03 47.63
N PRO A 481 -27.13 -67.83 47.19
CA PRO A 481 -25.72 -67.52 46.95
C PRO A 481 -24.89 -67.62 48.22
N LYS A 482 -23.66 -68.11 48.07
CA LYS A 482 -22.63 -68.05 49.12
C LYS A 482 -21.79 -66.78 48.96
N LEU A 483 -21.09 -66.40 50.02
CA LEU A 483 -20.24 -65.20 50.08
C LEU A 483 -19.13 -65.17 49.01
N VAL A 484 -18.74 -66.34 48.49
CA VAL A 484 -17.80 -66.50 47.37
C VAL A 484 -18.44 -66.05 46.05
N ASN A 485 -19.68 -66.43 45.79
CA ASN A 485 -20.42 -66.05 44.58
C ASN A 485 -20.63 -64.54 44.49
N PHE A 486 -20.88 -63.86 45.62
CA PHE A 486 -20.93 -62.39 45.65
C PHE A 486 -19.56 -61.76 45.33
N LYS A 487 -18.46 -62.38 45.77
CA LYS A 487 -17.11 -61.89 45.46
C LYS A 487 -16.76 -62.09 43.98
N GLU A 488 -17.17 -63.20 43.39
CA GLU A 488 -16.98 -63.50 41.96
C GLU A 488 -17.78 -62.51 41.11
N GLN A 489 -19.06 -62.28 41.43
CA GLN A 489 -19.92 -61.36 40.67
C GLN A 489 -19.53 -59.87 40.77
N VAL A 490 -18.86 -59.46 41.86
CA VAL A 490 -18.36 -58.08 42.04
C VAL A 490 -16.99 -57.89 41.37
N ALA A 491 -16.26 -58.97 41.13
CA ALA A 491 -14.95 -58.94 40.46
C ALA A 491 -15.05 -58.99 38.93
N GLU A 492 -16.18 -59.46 38.41
CA GLU A 492 -16.60 -59.46 37.00
C GLU A 492 -17.23 -58.12 36.61
#